data_AF-A0A4P8XSW4-F1
#
_entry.id   AF-A0A4P8XSW4-F1
#
_cell.length_a   1.000
_cell.length_b   1.000
_cell.length_c   1.000
_cell.angle_alpha   90.00
_cell.angle_beta   90.00
_cell.angle_gamma   90.00
#
_symmetry.space_group_name_H-M   'P 1'
#
loop_
_entity.id
_entity.type
_entity.pdbx_description
1 polymer ?
#
loop_
_entity_poly.entity_id
_entity_poly.type
_entity_poly.pdbx_seq_one_letter_code
_entity_poly.pdbx_strand_id
1 'polypeptide(L)' 'MQVIQKLTVVSNPTRVFEVGTEVNRREVIEIKQVGDDNISEFWVVDENAQVIVSIENCPVIVEWQEVAEG' A
#
# COMPACT_ATOMS: atom_id res chain seq x y z
N MET A 1 -1.39 17.01 2.40
CA MET A 1 -1.39 15.64 2.96
C MET A 1 -0.39 14.74 2.22
N GLN A 2 0.33 13.84 2.91
CA GLN A 2 1.16 12.81 2.25
C GLN A 2 0.42 11.48 2.21
N VAL A 3 0.39 10.85 1.04
CA VAL A 3 -0.20 9.51 0.82
C VAL A 3 0.84 8.61 0.18
N ILE A 4 0.78 7.29 0.44
CA ILE A 4 1.65 6.34 -0.25
C ILE A 4 1.00 5.99 -1.59
N GLN A 5 1.68 6.35 -2.67
CA GLN A 5 1.25 6.12 -4.04
C GLN A 5 1.61 4.71 -4.50
N LYS A 6 2.76 4.20 -4.05
CA LYS A 6 3.28 2.89 -4.45
C LYS A 6 4.07 2.23 -3.35
N LEU A 7 3.85 0.93 -3.19
CA LEU A 7 4.51 0.05 -2.25
C LEU A 7 5.17 -1.10 -3.01
N THR A 8 6.49 -1.18 -2.92
CA THR A 8 7.25 -2.29 -3.49
C THR A 8 7.71 -3.21 -2.37
N VAL A 9 7.22 -4.45 -2.36
CA VAL A 9 7.69 -5.50 -1.45
C VAL A 9 8.93 -6.15 -2.04
N VAL A 10 10.05 -6.05 -1.33
CA VAL A 10 11.34 -6.57 -1.77
C VAL A 10 11.36 -8.08 -1.58
N SER A 11 10.87 -8.80 -2.60
CA SER A 11 10.76 -10.26 -2.65
C SER A 11 11.23 -10.83 -3.99
N ASN A 12 11.22 -12.16 -4.14
CA ASN A 12 11.50 -12.85 -5.41
C ASN A 12 10.33 -13.80 -5.78
N PRO A 13 9.50 -13.47 -6.79
CA PRO A 13 9.51 -12.21 -7.54
C PRO A 13 9.08 -11.03 -6.68
N THR A 14 9.52 -9.83 -7.03
CA THR A 14 9.11 -8.59 -6.38
C THR A 14 7.63 -8.35 -6.59
N ARG A 15 6.93 -7.86 -5.57
CA ARG A 15 5.52 -7.47 -5.68
C ARG A 15 5.39 -5.96 -5.57
N VAL A 16 4.58 -5.38 -6.44
CA VAL A 16 4.32 -3.94 -6.48
C VAL A 16 2.82 -3.73 -6.33
N PHE A 17 2.46 -2.79 -5.47
CA PHE A 17 1.09 -2.31 -5.28
C PHE A 17 1.09 -0.81 -5.52
N GLU A 18 0.21 -0.32 -6.39
CA GLU A 18 0.15 1.08 -6.77
C GLU A 18 -1.31 1.55 -6.83
N VAL A 19 -1.58 2.72 -6.28
CA VAL A 19 -2.92 3.31 -6.28
C VAL A 19 -3.41 3.54 -7.71
N GLY A 20 -4.64 3.15 -8.00
CA GLY A 20 -5.24 3.18 -9.35
C GLY A 20 -4.94 1.95 -10.21
N THR A 21 -4.28 0.93 -9.67
CA THR A 21 -4.05 -0.35 -10.37
C THR A 21 -5.02 -1.44 -9.88
N GLU A 22 -5.15 -2.53 -10.65
CA GLU A 22 -6.00 -3.66 -10.29
C GLU A 22 -5.17 -4.81 -9.69
N VAL A 23 -5.57 -5.30 -8.52
CA VAL A 23 -5.01 -6.47 -7.84
C VAL A 23 -6.15 -7.40 -7.45
N ASN A 24 -6.08 -8.67 -7.85
CA ASN A 24 -7.13 -9.66 -7.56
C ASN A 24 -8.54 -9.21 -8.00
N ARG A 25 -8.66 -8.55 -9.17
CA ARG A 25 -9.93 -8.00 -9.70
C ARG A 25 -10.56 -6.90 -8.84
N ARG A 26 -9.75 -6.25 -8.01
CA ARG A 26 -10.15 -5.13 -7.15
C ARG A 26 -9.20 -3.98 -7.39
N GLU A 27 -9.76 -2.78 -7.53
CA GLU A 27 -8.97 -1.57 -7.70
C GLU A 27 -8.30 -1.21 -6.38
N VAL A 28 -7.01 -0.86 -6.43
CA VAL A 28 -6.28 -0.35 -5.28
C VAL A 28 -6.60 1.13 -5.14
N ILE A 29 -7.42 1.47 -4.16
CA ILE A 29 -7.82 2.85 -3.89
C ILE A 29 -6.89 3.52 -2.88
N GLU A 30 -6.35 2.74 -1.95
CA GLU A 30 -5.53 3.27 -0.87
C GLU A 30 -4.49 2.26 -0.40
N ILE A 31 -3.32 2.77 -0.02
CA ILE A 31 -2.32 2.01 0.72
C ILE A 31 -2.12 2.70 2.06
N LYS A 32 -2.22 1.95 3.16
CA LYS A 32 -2.07 2.45 4.53
C LYS A 32 -0.88 1.80 5.21
N GLN A 33 -0.12 2.57 5.98
CA GLN A 33 0.73 2.02 7.01
C GLN A 33 -0.10 1.94 8.30
N VAL A 34 -0.27 0.73 8.84
CA VAL A 34 -1.17 0.47 9.99
C VAL A 34 -0.44 -0.15 11.18
N GLY A 35 0.81 -0.56 10.99
CA GLY A 35 1.65 -1.13 12.04
C GLY A 35 2.16 -0.11 13.05
N ASP A 36 2.66 -0.60 14.18
CA ASP A 36 3.28 0.20 15.23
C ASP A 36 4.81 0.30 15.06
N ASP A 37 5.50 0.90 16.04
CA ASP A 37 6.97 1.04 16.01
C ASP A 37 7.73 -0.30 15.94
N ASN A 38 7.09 -1.42 16.28
CA ASN A 38 7.70 -2.75 16.34
C ASN A 38 7.32 -3.64 15.14
N ILE A 39 6.20 -3.37 14.48
CA ILE A 39 5.67 -4.17 13.37
C ILE A 39 5.46 -3.28 12.15
N SER A 40 6.21 -3.56 11.09
CA SER A 40 5.95 -2.96 9.78
C SER A 40 4.76 -3.66 9.13
N GLU A 41 3.59 -3.01 9.13
CA GLU A 41 2.38 -3.51 8.48
C GLU A 41 1.77 -2.49 7.52
N PHE A 42 1.42 -2.96 6.32
CA PHE A 42 0.75 -2.18 5.29
C PHE A 42 -0.51 -2.88 4.78
N TRP A 43 -1.59 -2.11 4.62
CA TRP A 43 -2.82 -2.59 4.00
C TRP A 43 -3.01 -1.96 2.63
N VAL A 44 -3.29 -2.79 1.63
CA VAL A 44 -3.73 -2.39 0.29
C VAL A 44 -5.25 -2.55 0.27
N VAL A 45 -5.99 -1.49 -0.01
CA VAL A 45 -7.43 -1.39 0.26
C VAL A 45 -8.20 -0.98 -1.00
N ASP A 46 -9.42 -1.49 -1.16
CA ASP A 46 -10.34 -1.15 -2.26
C ASP A 46 -11.32 -0.01 -1.93
N GLU A 47 -12.25 0.28 -2.85
CA GLU A 47 -13.26 1.31 -2.73
C GLU A 47 -14.27 1.10 -1.59
N ASN A 48 -14.39 -0.13 -1.09
CA ASN A 48 -15.30 -0.51 -0.01
C ASN A 48 -14.58 -0.57 1.35
N ALA A 49 -13.37 0.01 1.44
CA ALA A 49 -12.49 -0.06 2.60
C ALA A 49 -12.11 -1.51 3.00
N GLN A 50 -12.22 -2.46 2.08
CA GLN A 50 -11.90 -3.86 2.33
C GLN A 50 -10.45 -4.14 1.97
N VAL A 51 -9.72 -4.87 2.82
CA VAL A 51 -8.31 -5.22 2.56
C VAL A 51 -8.23 -6.18 1.35
N ILE A 52 -7.41 -5.83 0.37
CA ILE A 52 -7.04 -6.67 -0.79
C ILE A 52 -5.83 -7.54 -0.40
N VAL A 53 -4.82 -6.92 0.22
CA VAL A 53 -3.58 -7.57 0.68
C VAL A 53 -3.10 -6.90 1.96
N SER A 54 -2.68 -7.71 2.95
CA SER A 54 -1.88 -7.28 4.09
C SER A 54 -0.41 -7.66 3.85
N ILE A 55 0.51 -6.73 4.11
CA ILE A 55 1.95 -6.93 4.04
C ILE A 55 2.52 -6.72 5.44
N GLU A 56 2.96 -7.79 6.07
CA GLU A 56 3.46 -7.79 7.45
C GLU A 56 4.93 -8.21 7.48
N ASN A 57 5.75 -7.50 8.26
CA ASN A 57 7.14 -7.85 8.55
C ASN A 57 8.02 -8.08 7.31
N CYS A 58 7.72 -7.36 6.21
CA CYS A 58 8.46 -7.45 4.96
C CYS A 58 9.32 -6.20 4.72
N PRO A 59 10.51 -6.33 4.12
CA PRO A 59 11.24 -5.18 3.60
C PRO A 59 10.47 -4.55 2.45
N VAL A 60 10.22 -3.24 2.53
CA VAL A 60 9.47 -2.49 1.53
C VAL A 60 10.21 -1.23 1.11
N ILE A 61 9.95 -0.79 -0.13
CA ILE A 61 10.24 0.57 -0.61
C ILE A 61 8.90 1.28 -0.73
N VAL A 62 8.77 2.44 -0.08
CA VAL A 62 7.55 3.25 -0.06
C VAL A 62 7.76 4.51 -0.86
N GLU A 63 6.92 4.74 -1.87
CA GLU A 63 6.91 5.96 -2.68
C GLU A 63 5.72 6.82 -2.27
N TRP A 64 6.01 8.02 -1.75
CA TRP A 64 5.03 8.97 -1.24
C TRP A 64 4.69 10.03 -2.28
N GLN A 65 3.45 10.49 -2.30
CA GLN A 65 2.99 11.62 -3.08
C GLN A 65 2.39 12.68 -2.15
N GLU A 66 2.75 13.94 -2.38
CA GLU A 66 2.13 15.08 -1.72
C GLU A 66 0.85 15.46 -2.49
N VAL A 67 -0.27 15.51 -1.77
CA VAL A 67 -1.56 15.95 -2.29
C VAL A 67 -1.88 17.31 -1.69
N ALA A 68 -2.12 18.30 -2.55
CA ALA A 68 -2.57 19.61 -2.13
C ALA A 68 -3.97 19.52 -1.55
N GLU A 69 -4.18 20.11 -0.38
CA GLU A 69 -5.52 20.34 0.16
C GLU A 69 -6.09 21.57 -0.57
N GLY A 70 -7.10 21.33 -1.41
CA GLY A 70 -7.81 22.37 -2.17
C GLY A 70 -9.12 22.76 -1.52
#